data_AF-A0A535K1H9-F1
#
_entry.id   AF-A0A535K1H9-F1
#
_cell.length_a   1.000
_cell.length_b   1.000
_cell.length_c   1.000
_cell.angle_alpha   90.00
_cell.angle_beta   90.00
_cell.angle_gamma   90.00
#
_symmetry.space_group_name_H-M   'P 1'
#
loop_
_entity.id
_entity.type
_entity.pdbx_description
1 polymer ?
#
loop_
_entity_poly.entity_id
_entity_poly.type
_entity_poly.pdbx_seq_one_letter_code
_entity_poly.pdbx_strand_id
1 'polypeptide(L)'
;MWTDFVRAAGLVPRTAPSWAGRSDGYDVPMTAYPENDQRTLLDYAVRLMSEHGLARPTTFRAGGQFANDATLRTLAAMGFVADASAVPSGGFGRLPYPWTLAPDAQPYRPSTSDANRAGDLPLLEAPTIGGNTFGYDLRTIQPIIRANLSYLAPAGEVGTSRRALTIVSHPGTIDATERAAIAALFNALAPLRYDRDSGPLRFVTLAQLAQAWR
;
A
#
# COMPACT_ATOMS: atom_id res chain seq x y z
N MET A 1 6.66 14.36 -1.34
CA MET A 1 6.95 14.54 -2.78
C MET A 1 8.15 15.48 -2.93
N TRP A 2 9.32 14.95 -3.29
CA TRP A 2 10.54 15.73 -3.43
C TRP A 2 10.39 16.93 -4.37
N THR A 3 10.90 18.10 -3.96
CA THR A 3 10.69 19.36 -4.72
C THR A 3 11.30 19.34 -6.12
N ASP A 4 12.41 18.64 -6.32
CA ASP A 4 13.06 18.48 -7.62
C ASP A 4 12.20 17.64 -8.59
N PHE A 5 11.63 16.53 -8.12
CA PHE A 5 10.69 15.70 -8.88
C PHE A 5 9.48 16.51 -9.34
N VAL A 6 8.89 17.31 -8.44
CA VAL A 6 7.71 18.13 -8.76
C VAL A 6 8.06 19.22 -9.79
N ARG A 7 9.21 19.90 -9.66
CA ARG A 7 9.66 20.87 -10.68
C ARG A 7 9.89 20.21 -12.03
N ALA A 8 10.51 19.03 -12.05
CA ALA A 8 10.80 18.31 -13.28
C ALA A 8 9.53 17.78 -13.97
N ALA A 9 8.46 17.55 -13.21
CA ALA A 9 7.11 17.28 -13.74
C ALA A 9 6.42 18.54 -14.31
N GLY A 10 7.03 19.73 -14.22
CA GLY A 10 6.46 20.99 -14.69
C GLY A 10 5.51 21.66 -13.70
N LEU A 11 5.51 21.25 -12.43
CA LEU A 11 4.62 21.77 -11.40
C LEU A 11 5.37 22.62 -10.36
N VAL A 12 4.64 23.43 -9.62
CA VAL A 12 5.18 24.21 -8.49
C VAL A 12 5.22 23.32 -7.24
N PRO A 13 6.40 23.10 -6.63
CA PRO A 13 6.49 22.32 -5.40
C PRO A 13 5.75 22.98 -4.24
N ARG A 14 5.09 22.14 -3.45
CA ARG A 14 4.49 22.51 -2.17
C ARG A 14 5.41 22.11 -1.03
N THR A 15 5.33 22.85 0.08
CA THR A 15 6.01 22.54 1.35
C THR A 15 5.02 22.19 2.48
N ALA A 16 3.71 22.25 2.19
CA ALA A 16 2.64 21.95 3.12
C ALA A 16 1.42 21.35 2.38
N PRO A 17 0.58 20.53 3.07
CA PRO A 17 0.83 19.94 4.38
C PRO A 17 2.07 19.03 4.37
N SER A 18 2.69 18.82 5.53
CA SER A 18 3.92 18.04 5.66
C SER A 18 3.86 17.20 6.94
N TRP A 19 4.13 15.89 6.83
CA TRP A 19 4.03 14.99 7.99
C TRP A 19 5.24 15.06 8.92
N ALA A 20 6.42 15.48 8.45
CA ALA A 20 7.64 15.58 9.26
C ALA A 20 8.26 17.00 9.32
N GLY A 21 7.74 17.97 8.54
CA GLY A 21 8.24 19.34 8.49
C GLY A 21 9.55 19.53 7.72
N ARG A 22 9.88 18.64 6.77
CA ARG A 22 11.08 18.76 5.94
C ARG A 22 10.91 19.87 4.89
N SER A 23 12.01 20.54 4.57
CA SER A 23 12.04 21.62 3.59
C SER A 23 12.21 21.14 2.14
N ASP A 24 12.62 19.89 1.94
CA ASP A 24 12.88 19.30 0.62
C ASP A 24 11.65 18.71 -0.07
N GLY A 25 10.49 18.80 0.59
CA GLY A 25 9.20 18.31 0.10
C GLY A 25 9.00 16.81 0.23
N TYR A 26 10.01 16.02 0.64
CA TYR A 26 9.89 14.55 0.73
C TYR A 26 8.60 14.12 1.44
N ASP A 27 8.26 14.85 2.50
CA ASP A 27 7.14 14.59 3.38
C ASP A 27 5.85 15.35 3.09
N VAL A 28 5.73 15.91 1.89
CA VAL A 28 4.49 16.49 1.37
C VAL A 28 3.71 15.41 0.63
N PRO A 29 2.48 15.06 1.05
CA PRO A 29 1.71 13.99 0.43
C PRO A 29 1.23 14.38 -0.96
N MET A 30 0.99 13.41 -1.83
CA MET A 30 0.44 13.70 -3.17
C MET A 30 -0.97 14.28 -3.10
N THR A 31 -1.71 13.99 -2.03
CA THR A 31 -3.02 14.58 -1.74
C THR A 31 -2.96 16.08 -1.44
N ALA A 32 -1.76 16.66 -1.27
CA ALA A 32 -1.56 18.11 -1.23
C ALA A 32 -1.81 18.78 -2.59
N TYR A 33 -1.85 18.00 -3.68
CA TYR A 33 -2.02 18.48 -5.05
C TYR A 33 -3.42 18.14 -5.56
N PRO A 34 -4.05 19.01 -6.39
CA PRO A 34 -5.32 18.70 -7.04
C PRO A 34 -5.19 17.51 -8.01
N GLU A 35 -6.30 16.91 -8.40
CA GLU A 35 -6.34 15.69 -9.22
C GLU A 35 -5.52 15.80 -10.53
N ASN A 36 -5.63 16.93 -11.24
CA ASN A 36 -4.86 17.16 -12.47
C ASN A 36 -3.34 17.20 -12.23
N ASP A 37 -2.91 17.76 -11.10
CA ASP A 37 -1.50 17.80 -10.72
C ASP A 37 -1.04 16.40 -10.29
N GLN A 38 -1.88 15.64 -9.58
CA GLN A 38 -1.59 14.23 -9.26
C GLN A 38 -1.40 13.39 -10.52
N ARG A 39 -2.26 13.56 -11.52
CA ARG A 39 -2.10 12.95 -12.86
C ARG A 39 -0.78 13.34 -13.49
N THR A 40 -0.44 14.63 -13.50
CA THR A 40 0.82 15.11 -14.08
C THR A 40 2.05 14.48 -13.40
N LEU A 41 2.03 14.37 -12.06
CA LEU A 41 3.09 13.70 -11.30
C LEU A 41 3.19 12.20 -11.64
N LEU A 42 2.06 11.51 -11.78
CA LEU A 42 2.01 10.09 -12.12
C LEU A 42 2.45 9.82 -13.57
N ASP A 43 1.98 10.63 -14.52
CA ASP A 43 2.40 10.55 -15.94
C ASP A 43 3.90 10.79 -16.06
N TYR A 44 4.44 11.76 -15.31
CA TYR A 44 5.88 11.99 -15.25
C TYR A 44 6.66 10.80 -14.69
N ALA A 45 6.19 10.20 -13.59
CA ALA A 45 6.81 9.01 -13.02
C ALA A 45 6.84 7.83 -14.01
N VAL A 46 5.71 7.57 -14.68
CA VAL A 46 5.62 6.49 -15.68
C VAL A 46 6.53 6.75 -16.88
N ARG A 47 6.62 8.01 -17.33
CA ARG A 47 7.56 8.42 -18.38
C ARG A 47 9.01 8.17 -17.97
N LEU A 48 9.42 8.59 -16.78
CA LEU A 48 10.77 8.33 -16.26
C LEU A 48 11.09 6.83 -16.22
N MET A 49 10.15 6.01 -15.74
CA MET A 49 10.34 4.55 -15.75
C MET A 49 10.60 4.03 -17.18
N SER A 50 9.81 4.47 -18.16
CA SER A 50 10.01 4.10 -19.57
C SER A 50 11.34 4.60 -20.14
N GLU A 51 11.75 5.83 -19.86
CA GLU A 51 13.02 6.42 -20.30
C GLU A 51 14.23 5.66 -19.75
N HIS A 52 14.07 5.04 -18.58
CA HIS A 52 15.07 4.18 -17.95
C HIS A 52 14.91 2.68 -18.27
N GLY A 53 14.09 2.33 -19.27
CA GLY A 53 13.93 0.95 -19.73
C GLY A 53 13.17 0.03 -18.77
N LEU A 54 12.45 0.59 -17.81
CA LEU A 54 11.57 -0.17 -16.90
C LEU A 54 10.22 -0.40 -17.57
N ALA A 55 9.62 -1.56 -17.28
CA ALA A 55 8.26 -1.86 -17.71
C ALA A 55 7.26 -0.87 -17.09
N ARG A 56 6.16 -0.60 -17.81
CA ARG A 56 5.05 0.22 -17.29
C ARG A 56 4.53 -0.42 -15.99
N PRO A 57 4.49 0.32 -14.87
CA PRO A 57 3.94 -0.21 -13.63
C PRO A 57 2.42 -0.43 -13.77
N THR A 58 1.91 -1.49 -13.15
CA THR A 58 0.48 -1.80 -13.11
C THR A 58 -0.13 -1.61 -11.72
N THR A 59 0.69 -1.39 -10.70
CA THR A 59 0.25 -1.24 -9.31
C THR A 59 0.90 -0.01 -8.67
N PHE A 60 0.24 0.57 -7.69
CA PHE A 60 0.68 1.81 -7.05
C PHE A 60 0.71 1.69 -5.52
N ARG A 61 1.47 2.60 -4.91
CA ARG A 61 1.44 2.90 -3.47
C ARG A 61 1.90 4.34 -3.27
N ALA A 62 1.08 5.15 -2.60
CA ALA A 62 1.43 6.50 -2.24
C ALA A 62 2.49 6.54 -1.12
N GLY A 63 3.42 7.49 -1.25
CA GLY A 63 4.34 7.85 -0.17
C GLY A 63 3.58 8.29 1.08
N GLY A 64 4.04 7.85 2.25
CA GLY A 64 3.38 8.14 3.53
C GLY A 64 1.95 7.59 3.65
N GLN A 65 1.51 6.69 2.75
CA GLN A 65 0.16 6.14 2.74
C GLN A 65 -0.93 7.20 2.47
N PHE A 66 -0.58 8.30 1.82
CA PHE A 66 -1.54 9.36 1.48
C PHE A 66 -2.00 9.24 0.02
N ALA A 67 -3.04 8.43 -0.21
CA ALA A 67 -3.88 8.48 -1.40
C ALA A 67 -5.31 8.84 -0.98
N ASN A 68 -6.06 9.50 -1.87
CA ASN A 68 -7.48 9.81 -1.67
C ASN A 68 -8.29 9.41 -2.91
N ASP A 69 -9.58 9.71 -2.92
CA ASP A 69 -10.49 9.39 -4.03
C ASP A 69 -9.98 9.93 -5.37
N ALA A 70 -9.41 11.15 -5.40
CA ALA A 70 -8.78 11.72 -6.59
C ALA A 70 -7.56 10.93 -7.05
N THR A 71 -6.72 10.48 -6.12
CA THR A 71 -5.60 9.59 -6.43
C THR A 71 -6.10 8.30 -7.07
N LEU A 72 -7.08 7.64 -6.45
CA LEU A 72 -7.59 6.35 -6.91
C LEU A 72 -8.28 6.46 -8.28
N ARG A 73 -9.09 7.51 -8.50
CA ARG A 73 -9.66 7.80 -9.83
C ARG A 73 -8.58 7.99 -10.89
N THR A 74 -7.54 8.75 -10.57
CA THR A 74 -6.41 9.00 -11.49
C THR A 74 -5.71 7.69 -11.84
N LEU A 75 -5.40 6.84 -10.85
CA LEU A 75 -4.77 5.54 -11.07
C LEU A 75 -5.63 4.63 -11.96
N ALA A 76 -6.93 4.54 -11.67
CA ALA A 76 -7.87 3.77 -12.47
C ALA A 76 -7.92 4.27 -13.94
N ALA A 77 -8.01 5.59 -14.13
CA ALA A 77 -8.01 6.22 -15.45
C ALA A 77 -6.67 6.04 -16.21
N MET A 78 -5.58 5.78 -15.51
CA MET A 78 -4.27 5.45 -16.07
C MET A 78 -4.06 3.93 -16.28
N GLY A 79 -5.05 3.10 -15.95
CA GLY A 79 -4.98 1.65 -16.15
C GLY A 79 -4.15 0.89 -15.12
N PHE A 80 -3.91 1.47 -13.94
CA PHE A 80 -3.42 0.69 -12.80
C PHE A 80 -4.51 -0.29 -12.35
N VAL A 81 -4.11 -1.49 -11.94
CA VAL A 81 -5.04 -2.56 -11.55
C VAL A 81 -5.19 -2.68 -10.03
N ALA A 82 -4.21 -2.18 -9.27
CA ALA A 82 -4.27 -2.15 -7.81
C ALA A 82 -3.52 -0.96 -7.21
N ASP A 83 -4.04 -0.47 -6.08
CA ASP A 83 -3.34 0.38 -5.13
C ASP A 83 -3.22 -0.35 -3.78
N ALA A 84 -2.20 0.01 -3.01
CA ALA A 84 -1.98 -0.49 -1.66
C ALA A 84 -1.68 0.65 -0.70
N SER A 85 -2.22 1.84 -0.93
CA SER A 85 -1.95 3.00 -0.07
C SER A 85 -2.75 2.97 1.21
N ALA A 86 -3.91 2.30 1.22
CA ALA A 86 -4.79 2.30 2.36
C ALA A 86 -4.18 1.62 3.58
N VAL A 87 -4.49 2.16 4.74
CA VAL A 87 -4.12 1.65 6.07
C VAL A 87 -5.31 1.82 7.01
N PRO A 88 -5.29 1.15 8.17
CA PRO A 88 -6.28 1.41 9.22
C PRO A 88 -6.28 2.89 9.64
N SER A 89 -7.42 3.37 10.13
CA SER A 89 -7.58 4.76 10.57
C SER A 89 -6.52 5.18 11.58
N GLY A 90 -6.02 6.42 11.49
CA GLY A 90 -4.99 6.94 12.38
C GLY A 90 -4.30 8.16 11.81
N GLY A 91 -2.99 8.25 11.98
CA GLY A 91 -2.18 9.33 11.41
C GLY A 91 -0.73 8.92 11.17
N PHE A 92 -0.02 9.76 10.42
CA PHE A 92 1.40 9.64 10.16
C PHE A 92 2.09 10.96 10.43
N GLY A 93 3.05 10.95 11.36
CA GLY A 93 3.69 12.16 11.85
C GLY A 93 2.64 13.17 12.33
N ARG A 94 2.60 14.35 11.69
CA ARG A 94 1.71 15.46 12.05
C ARG A 94 0.36 15.45 11.33
N LEU A 95 0.12 14.50 10.43
CA LEU A 95 -1.07 14.49 9.57
C LEU A 95 -1.97 13.30 9.90
N PRO A 96 -3.30 13.50 9.95
CA PRO A 96 -4.25 12.39 9.98
C PRO A 96 -4.22 11.66 8.63
N TYR A 97 -4.36 10.34 8.64
CA TYR A 97 -4.55 9.59 7.41
C TYR A 97 -5.89 9.96 6.76
N PRO A 98 -6.01 9.88 5.42
CA PRO A 98 -7.29 10.02 4.73
C PRO A 98 -8.20 8.78 4.87
N TRP A 99 -7.74 7.77 5.62
CA TRP A 99 -8.39 6.47 5.73
C TRP A 99 -9.20 6.33 7.02
N THR A 100 -10.36 5.69 6.91
CA THR A 100 -11.27 5.36 8.02
C THR A 100 -11.47 3.85 8.15
N LEU A 101 -10.50 3.06 7.66
CA LEU A 101 -10.61 1.60 7.57
C LEU A 101 -10.37 0.92 8.93
N ALA A 102 -11.02 -0.22 9.12
CA ALA A 102 -10.77 -1.11 10.25
C ALA A 102 -9.40 -1.81 10.12
N PRO A 103 -8.78 -2.25 11.24
CA PRO A 103 -7.52 -2.99 11.23
C PRO A 103 -7.51 -4.27 10.39
N ASP A 104 -8.67 -4.87 10.14
CA ASP A 104 -8.83 -6.12 9.38
C ASP A 104 -9.47 -5.92 8.00
N ALA A 105 -9.54 -4.68 7.51
CA ALA A 105 -10.11 -4.34 6.21
C ALA A 105 -9.51 -5.18 5.08
N GLN A 106 -10.37 -5.86 4.33
CA GLN A 106 -9.98 -6.71 3.20
C GLN A 106 -9.99 -5.92 1.89
N PRO A 107 -9.30 -6.40 0.84
CA PRO A 107 -9.29 -5.71 -0.45
C PRO A 107 -10.70 -5.48 -1.02
N TYR A 108 -10.89 -4.32 -1.63
CA TYR A 108 -12.17 -3.86 -2.16
C TYR A 108 -11.96 -2.99 -3.39
N ARG A 109 -13.00 -2.80 -4.18
CA ARG A 109 -13.02 -1.77 -5.23
C ARG A 109 -13.59 -0.49 -4.62
N PRO A 110 -12.85 0.63 -4.61
CA PRO A 110 -13.34 1.88 -4.04
C PRO A 110 -14.53 2.46 -4.80
N SER A 111 -15.28 3.34 -4.14
CA SER A 111 -16.20 4.27 -4.80
C SER A 111 -15.41 5.36 -5.52
N THR A 112 -15.96 5.86 -6.63
CA THR A 112 -15.38 6.98 -7.37
C THR A 112 -15.40 8.28 -6.57
N SER A 113 -16.27 8.43 -5.58
CA SER A 113 -16.44 9.66 -4.79
C SER A 113 -15.99 9.53 -3.32
N ASP A 114 -15.61 8.34 -2.88
CA ASP A 114 -15.20 8.08 -1.51
C ASP A 114 -14.25 6.87 -1.45
N ALA A 115 -12.97 7.16 -1.21
CA ALA A 115 -11.93 6.15 -1.15
C ALA A 115 -12.16 5.12 -0.02
N ASN A 116 -12.91 5.45 1.03
CA ASN A 116 -13.14 4.56 2.18
C ASN A 116 -14.37 3.67 2.03
N ARG A 117 -15.08 3.77 0.91
CA ARG A 117 -16.28 2.98 0.64
C ARG A 117 -16.08 2.08 -0.55
N ALA A 118 -16.68 0.89 -0.49
CA ALA A 118 -16.77 0.03 -1.66
C ALA A 118 -17.66 0.67 -2.74
N GLY A 119 -17.30 0.43 -4.00
CA GLY A 119 -18.00 0.89 -5.19
C GLY A 119 -17.52 0.14 -6.44
N ASP A 120 -17.48 0.83 -7.56
CA ASP A 120 -17.29 0.27 -8.90
C ASP A 120 -16.03 0.76 -9.62
N LEU A 121 -15.12 1.46 -8.92
CA LEU A 121 -13.86 1.88 -9.51
C LEU A 121 -13.07 0.65 -10.00
N PRO A 122 -12.57 0.64 -11.26
CA PRO A 122 -11.86 -0.51 -11.83
C PRO A 122 -10.41 -0.59 -11.34
N LEU A 123 -10.21 -0.46 -10.03
CA LEU A 123 -8.95 -0.50 -9.32
C LEU A 123 -9.20 -1.26 -8.01
N LEU A 124 -8.38 -2.26 -7.71
CA LEU A 124 -8.43 -2.90 -6.39
C LEU A 124 -7.63 -2.08 -5.38
N GLU A 125 -8.24 -1.61 -4.31
CA GLU A 125 -7.51 -1.17 -3.12
C GLU A 125 -7.20 -2.39 -2.25
N ALA A 126 -5.92 -2.59 -1.91
CA ALA A 126 -5.44 -3.68 -1.08
C ALA A 126 -4.78 -3.14 0.20
N PRO A 127 -5.56 -2.86 1.26
CA PRO A 127 -5.07 -2.21 2.47
C PRO A 127 -3.84 -2.90 3.08
N THR A 128 -2.88 -2.10 3.53
CA THR A 128 -1.67 -2.57 4.22
C THR A 128 -1.98 -2.86 5.68
N ILE A 129 -2.47 -4.07 5.93
CA ILE A 129 -2.84 -4.57 7.27
C ILE A 129 -1.88 -5.66 7.80
N GLY A 130 -1.01 -6.19 6.94
CA GLY A 130 -0.04 -7.23 7.31
C GLY A 130 1.21 -6.70 8.02
N GLY A 131 1.39 -5.38 8.06
CA GLY A 131 2.48 -4.69 8.75
C GLY A 131 3.44 -3.94 7.82
N ASN A 132 4.21 -3.03 8.40
CA ASN A 132 5.25 -2.24 7.74
C ASN A 132 6.59 -2.50 8.43
N THR A 133 7.44 -3.34 7.84
CA THR A 133 8.70 -3.78 8.46
C THR A 133 9.75 -2.68 8.56
N PHE A 134 9.59 -1.57 7.84
CA PHE A 134 10.47 -0.42 7.96
C PHE A 134 10.28 0.33 9.29
N GLY A 135 9.03 0.42 9.75
CA GLY A 135 8.69 1.13 11.00
C GLY A 135 8.61 0.22 12.21
N TYR A 136 8.67 -1.10 12.02
CA TYR A 136 8.37 -2.10 13.04
C TYR A 136 9.54 -3.05 13.30
N ASP A 137 9.69 -3.40 14.57
CA ASP A 137 10.59 -4.43 15.06
C ASP A 137 9.85 -5.74 15.36
N LEU A 138 10.56 -6.75 15.87
CA LEU A 138 9.97 -8.01 16.29
C LEU A 138 8.81 -7.84 17.28
N ARG A 139 8.91 -6.89 18.20
CA ARG A 139 7.92 -6.69 19.27
C ARG A 139 6.60 -6.15 18.72
N THR A 140 6.68 -5.30 17.70
CA THR A 140 5.52 -4.67 17.07
C THR A 140 4.91 -5.52 15.94
N ILE A 141 5.73 -6.28 15.20
CA ILE A 141 5.21 -7.16 14.14
C ILE A 141 4.53 -8.42 14.67
N GLN A 142 4.97 -8.99 15.79
CA GLN A 142 4.40 -10.24 16.34
C GLN A 142 2.90 -10.14 16.72
N PRO A 143 2.42 -9.09 17.40
CA PRO A 143 0.99 -8.89 17.62
C PRO A 143 0.18 -8.79 16.33
N ILE A 144 0.71 -8.10 15.31
CA ILE A 144 0.06 -7.96 13.98
C ILE A 144 -0.06 -9.32 13.31
N ILE A 145 1.01 -10.12 13.33
CA ILE A 145 0.99 -11.50 12.82
C ILE A 145 -0.06 -12.32 13.55
N ARG A 146 -0.07 -12.32 14.89
CA ARG A 146 -1.04 -13.09 15.69
C ARG A 146 -2.48 -12.69 15.41
N ALA A 147 -2.77 -11.40 15.34
CA ALA A 147 -4.09 -10.90 15.00
C ALA A 147 -4.52 -11.38 13.61
N ASN A 148 -3.67 -11.22 12.60
CA ASN A 148 -3.97 -11.65 11.23
C ASN A 148 -4.19 -13.17 11.11
N LEU A 149 -3.39 -13.97 11.81
CA LEU A 149 -3.54 -15.44 11.83
C LEU A 149 -4.81 -15.88 12.57
N SER A 150 -5.28 -15.12 13.55
CA SER A 150 -6.51 -15.44 14.30
C SER A 150 -7.79 -15.38 13.45
N TYR A 151 -7.74 -14.74 12.28
CA TYR A 151 -8.85 -14.72 11.31
C TYR A 151 -8.89 -15.92 10.36
N LEU A 152 -7.90 -16.81 10.43
CA LEU A 152 -7.90 -18.03 9.64
C LEU A 152 -8.79 -19.08 10.31
N ALA A 153 -9.34 -19.99 9.51
CA ALA A 153 -10.07 -21.13 10.05
C ALA A 153 -9.16 -21.99 10.95
N PRO A 154 -9.72 -22.61 12.00
CA PRO A 154 -8.99 -23.58 12.82
C PRO A 154 -8.36 -24.69 11.99
N ALA A 155 -7.30 -25.29 12.52
CA ALA A 155 -6.65 -26.43 11.88
C ALA A 155 -7.65 -27.59 11.69
N GLY A 156 -7.75 -28.10 10.47
CA GLY A 156 -8.71 -29.16 10.10
C GLY A 156 -10.06 -28.65 9.60
N GLU A 157 -10.31 -27.33 9.64
CA GLU A 157 -11.53 -26.72 9.12
C GLU A 157 -11.30 -26.02 7.77
N VAL A 158 -12.33 -26.01 6.93
CA VAL A 158 -12.30 -25.30 5.64
C VAL A 158 -12.63 -23.82 5.89
N GLY A 159 -11.74 -22.93 5.46
CA GLY A 159 -12.01 -21.50 5.48
C GLY A 159 -13.18 -21.10 4.59
N THR A 160 -14.14 -20.37 5.13
CA THR A 160 -15.36 -19.92 4.42
C THR A 160 -15.22 -18.55 3.78
N SER A 161 -14.14 -17.82 4.06
CA SER A 161 -13.89 -16.48 3.53
C SER A 161 -12.46 -16.33 3.02
N ARG A 162 -12.31 -15.74 1.82
CA ARG A 162 -10.99 -15.32 1.31
C ARG A 162 -10.44 -14.17 2.15
N ARG A 163 -9.14 -14.21 2.46
CA ARG A 163 -8.41 -13.13 3.13
C ARG A 163 -7.11 -12.81 2.41
N ALA A 164 -6.69 -11.54 2.45
CA ALA A 164 -5.42 -11.08 1.92
C ALA A 164 -4.70 -10.22 2.95
N LEU A 165 -3.39 -10.37 3.02
CA LEU A 165 -2.52 -9.60 3.90
C LEU A 165 -1.48 -8.89 3.02
N THR A 166 -1.55 -7.55 2.97
CA THR A 166 -0.55 -6.73 2.29
C THR A 166 0.49 -6.26 3.30
N ILE A 167 1.77 -6.53 3.01
CA ILE A 167 2.92 -6.21 3.86
C ILE A 167 3.84 -5.28 3.08
N VAL A 168 4.50 -4.37 3.80
CA VAL A 168 5.43 -3.40 3.21
C VAL A 168 6.79 -3.50 3.87
N SER A 169 7.83 -3.40 3.05
CA SER A 169 9.23 -3.30 3.45
C SER A 169 9.95 -2.24 2.62
N HIS A 170 11.10 -1.76 3.08
CA HIS A 170 11.89 -0.75 2.37
C HIS A 170 13.29 -1.29 2.05
N PRO A 171 13.54 -1.83 0.83
CA PRO A 171 14.77 -2.53 0.53
C PRO A 171 16.04 -1.68 0.69
N GLY A 172 15.93 -0.36 0.48
CA GLY A 172 17.06 0.58 0.64
C GLY A 172 17.45 0.87 2.10
N THR A 173 16.69 0.38 3.09
CA THR A 173 16.89 0.69 4.51
C THR A 173 16.92 -0.54 5.40
N ILE A 174 16.98 -1.76 4.83
CA ILE A 174 16.95 -3.01 5.62
C ILE A 174 18.23 -3.11 6.47
N ASP A 175 18.07 -2.85 7.76
CA ASP A 175 19.07 -3.12 8.79
C ASP A 175 18.82 -4.49 9.47
N ALA A 176 19.56 -4.78 10.54
CA ALA A 176 19.38 -6.02 11.30
C ALA A 176 18.00 -6.11 11.99
N THR A 177 17.43 -4.96 12.39
CA THR A 177 16.14 -4.87 13.08
C THR A 177 15.00 -5.18 12.11
N GLU A 178 14.95 -4.50 10.96
CA GLU A 178 13.96 -4.75 9.91
C GLU A 178 14.10 -6.19 9.38
N ARG A 179 15.33 -6.67 9.17
CA ARG A 179 15.57 -8.06 8.74
C ARG A 179 14.98 -9.08 9.72
N ALA A 180 15.12 -8.85 11.02
CA ALA A 180 14.55 -9.74 12.03
C ALA A 180 13.01 -9.74 11.97
N ALA A 181 12.39 -8.56 11.79
CA ALA A 181 10.94 -8.44 11.62
C ALA A 181 10.43 -9.18 10.37
N ILE A 182 11.12 -9.01 9.24
CA ILE A 182 10.84 -9.73 7.98
C ILE A 182 10.93 -11.24 8.19
N ALA A 183 12.02 -11.71 8.81
CA ALA A 183 12.22 -13.15 9.04
C ALA A 183 11.13 -13.74 9.96
N ALA A 184 10.77 -13.05 11.05
CA ALA A 184 9.70 -13.49 11.93
C ALA A 184 8.35 -13.58 11.22
N LEU A 185 8.04 -12.63 10.33
CA LEU A 185 6.83 -12.66 9.51
C LEU A 185 6.81 -13.88 8.59
N PHE A 186 7.88 -14.11 7.82
CA PHE A 186 7.93 -15.24 6.91
C PHE A 186 7.94 -16.59 7.64
N ASN A 187 8.61 -16.67 8.80
CA ASN A 187 8.61 -17.88 9.63
C ASN A 187 7.22 -18.20 10.19
N ALA A 188 6.43 -17.19 10.57
CA ALA A 188 5.06 -17.39 11.05
C ALA A 188 4.11 -17.87 9.94
N LEU A 189 4.32 -17.44 8.69
CA LEU A 189 3.51 -17.84 7.54
C LEU A 189 3.98 -19.17 6.90
N ALA A 190 5.22 -19.58 7.14
CA ALA A 190 5.82 -20.77 6.53
C ALA A 190 5.02 -22.07 6.73
N PRO A 191 4.44 -22.37 7.91
CA PRO A 191 3.64 -23.57 8.11
C PRO A 191 2.34 -23.60 7.31
N LEU A 192 1.89 -22.46 6.78
CA LEU A 192 0.60 -22.34 6.09
C LEU A 192 0.72 -22.39 4.57
N ARG A 193 1.92 -22.63 4.04
CA ARG A 193 2.23 -22.48 2.62
C ARG A 193 1.56 -23.53 1.74
N TYR A 194 0.75 -23.05 0.80
CA TYR A 194 0.09 -23.85 -0.22
C TYR A 194 1.07 -24.49 -1.19
N ASP A 195 2.14 -23.80 -1.59
CA ASP A 195 3.15 -24.33 -2.50
C ASP A 195 3.99 -25.47 -1.89
N ARG A 196 3.81 -25.73 -0.59
CA ARG A 196 4.44 -26.84 0.14
C ARG A 196 3.42 -27.87 0.63
N ASP A 197 2.17 -27.79 0.16
CA ASP A 197 1.06 -28.62 0.62
C ASP A 197 0.89 -28.59 2.16
N SER A 198 1.23 -27.46 2.79
CA SER A 198 1.22 -27.31 4.25
C SER A 198 0.04 -26.46 4.75
N GLY A 199 -0.66 -25.74 3.86
CA GLY A 199 -1.83 -24.94 4.23
C GLY A 199 -2.39 -24.08 3.09
N PRO A 200 -3.30 -23.14 3.39
CA PRO A 200 -4.05 -22.39 2.37
C PRO A 200 -3.34 -21.14 1.83
N LEU A 201 -2.17 -20.76 2.36
CA LEU A 201 -1.53 -19.48 2.06
C LEU A 201 -0.75 -19.49 0.75
N ARG A 202 -1.01 -18.52 -0.12
CA ARG A 202 -0.22 -18.26 -1.34
C ARG A 202 0.40 -16.87 -1.27
N PHE A 203 1.68 -16.78 -1.58
CA PHE A 203 2.33 -15.48 -1.83
C PHE A 203 2.05 -15.07 -3.28
N VAL A 204 1.51 -13.87 -3.44
CA VAL A 204 1.15 -13.31 -4.75
C VAL A 204 1.56 -11.85 -4.83
N THR A 205 1.72 -11.35 -6.05
CA THR A 205 1.87 -9.91 -6.32
C THR A 205 0.53 -9.19 -6.20
N LEU A 206 0.54 -7.86 -6.04
CA LEU A 206 -0.67 -7.04 -6.04
C LEU A 206 -1.46 -7.18 -7.36
N ALA A 207 -0.78 -7.35 -8.50
CA ALA A 207 -1.44 -7.56 -9.79
C ALA A 207 -2.17 -8.91 -9.86
N GLN A 208 -1.56 -9.98 -9.33
CA GLN A 208 -2.22 -11.28 -9.20
C GLN A 208 -3.38 -11.23 -8.20
N LEU A 209 -3.24 -10.48 -7.11
CA LEU A 209 -4.32 -10.25 -6.16
C LEU A 209 -5.51 -9.56 -6.84
N ALA A 210 -5.29 -8.52 -7.63
CA ALA A 210 -6.35 -7.84 -8.40
C ALA A 210 -7.11 -8.79 -9.35
N GLN A 211 -6.42 -9.77 -9.92
CA GLN A 211 -7.05 -10.79 -10.77
C GLN A 211 -7.86 -11.81 -9.98
N ALA A 212 -7.35 -12.25 -8.82
CA ALA A 212 -8.01 -13.21 -7.95
C ALA A 212 -9.18 -12.60 -7.15
N TRP A 213 -9.12 -11.30 -6.87
CA TRP A 213 -10.11 -10.55 -6.10
C TRP A 213 -11.16 -9.88 -7.00
N ARG A 214 -11.78 -10.70 -7.85
CA ARG A 214 -12.97 -10.29 -8.61
C ARG A 214 -14.20 -10.33 -7.73
#